data_AF-A0A8J5P3V8-F1
#
_entry.id   AF-A0A8J5P3V8-F1
#
_cell.length_a   1.000
_cell.length_b   1.000
_cell.length_c   1.000
_cell.angle_alpha   90.00
_cell.angle_beta   90.00
_cell.angle_gamma   90.00
#
_symmetry.space_group_name_H-M   'P 1'
#
loop_
_entity.id
_entity.type
_entity.pdbx_description
1 polymer ?
#
loop_
_entity_poly.entity_id
_entity_poly.type
_entity_poly.pdbx_seq_one_letter_code
_entity_poly.pdbx_strand_id
1 'polypeptide(L)'
;MRAILPVWKTTPIAILHRESGIPPITQLLEARRYRFSARLKSLDEAHPLAKRTLPSRQPTYHQLIKRKYQAPTESSFRTRLRRTNELLAPCPRPALMQKFFGKGQDTPLQTAPKEESAEAFLQWVETVDPTTWIVYSDGSLSSEGAASYGFAIHQKDLSICDGSGRLGPAEVFDAEATGALEGLKAALNLPESAARDIVVCLDNLAAATCLRGTPSDSSQAVFVEFQALAASHGATQQRQRPRCQNRKALSRR
;
A
#
# COMPACT_ATOMS: atom_id res chain seq x y z
N MET A 1 15.03 -75.19 6.95
CA MET A 1 15.71 -74.05 6.31
C MET A 1 15.09 -72.77 6.86
N ARG A 2 15.90 -71.83 7.38
CA ARG A 2 15.43 -70.56 7.95
C ARG A 2 14.86 -69.67 6.84
N ALA A 3 13.59 -69.29 6.95
CA ALA A 3 13.01 -68.26 6.11
C ALA A 3 13.63 -66.90 6.48
N ILE A 4 14.44 -66.34 5.59
CA ILE A 4 14.97 -64.99 5.72
C ILE A 4 13.90 -64.06 5.14
N LEU A 5 13.23 -63.30 6.00
CA LEU A 5 12.31 -62.24 5.57
C LEU A 5 13.11 -61.15 4.83
N PRO A 6 12.71 -60.72 3.62
CA PRO A 6 13.37 -59.62 2.94
C PRO A 6 13.07 -58.32 3.69
N VAL A 7 14.14 -57.58 3.97
CA VAL A 7 14.13 -56.27 4.60
C VAL A 7 13.21 -55.32 3.81
N TRP A 8 12.17 -54.88 4.51
CA TRP A 8 11.09 -53.96 4.18
C TRP A 8 11.33 -52.92 3.07
N LYS A 9 10.36 -52.84 2.14
CA LYS A 9 10.19 -51.73 1.19
C LYS A 9 9.95 -50.42 1.96
N THR A 10 10.86 -49.46 1.88
CA THR A 10 10.64 -48.11 2.42
C THR A 10 9.58 -47.40 1.60
N THR A 11 8.52 -46.89 2.24
CA THR A 11 7.53 -46.03 1.58
C THR A 11 8.22 -44.81 0.99
N PRO A 12 8.06 -44.52 -0.33
CA PRO A 12 8.63 -43.32 -0.93
C PRO A 12 8.19 -42.05 -0.20
N ILE A 13 9.14 -41.18 0.15
CA ILE A 13 8.93 -39.95 0.94
C ILE A 13 7.85 -39.03 0.34
N ALA A 14 7.76 -38.96 -1.00
CA ALA A 14 6.75 -38.17 -1.69
C ALA A 14 5.32 -38.64 -1.39
N ILE A 15 5.10 -39.95 -1.26
CA ILE A 15 3.80 -40.52 -0.91
C ILE A 15 3.44 -40.14 0.54
N LEU A 16 4.40 -40.19 1.47
CA LEU A 16 4.17 -39.76 2.85
C LEU A 16 3.75 -38.29 2.96
N HIS A 17 4.37 -37.39 2.20
CA HIS A 17 3.97 -35.97 2.17
C HIS A 17 2.56 -35.78 1.59
N ARG A 18 2.20 -36.56 0.58
CA ARG A 18 0.85 -36.53 -0.01
C ARG A 18 -0.20 -37.02 0.98
N GLU A 19 0.01 -38.18 1.61
CA GLU A 19 -0.95 -38.79 2.54
C GLU A 19 -1.08 -38.02 3.85
N SER A 20 0.02 -37.42 4.33
CA SER A 20 -0.02 -36.58 5.55
C SER A 20 -0.58 -35.18 5.31
N GLY A 21 -0.68 -34.72 4.06
CA GLY A 21 -1.01 -33.34 3.71
C GLY A 21 0.03 -32.31 4.17
N ILE A 22 1.20 -32.76 4.66
CA ILE A 22 2.28 -31.89 5.15
C ILE A 22 3.33 -31.76 4.05
N PRO A 23 3.58 -30.55 3.52
CA PRO A 23 4.58 -30.36 2.48
C PRO A 23 5.99 -30.69 2.99
N PRO A 24 6.93 -31.03 2.08
CA PRO A 24 8.33 -31.24 2.42
C PRO A 24 8.93 -30.12 3.26
N ILE A 25 9.79 -30.49 4.21
CA ILE A 25 10.40 -29.52 5.14
C ILE A 25 11.18 -28.42 4.41
N THR A 26 11.76 -28.72 3.26
CA THR A 26 12.46 -27.75 2.40
C THR A 26 11.53 -26.62 1.96
N GLN A 27 10.32 -26.93 1.50
CA GLN A 27 9.32 -25.94 1.09
C GLN A 27 8.86 -25.08 2.28
N LEU A 28 8.67 -25.69 3.45
CA LEU A 28 8.31 -24.96 4.67
C LEU A 28 9.42 -24.00 5.11
N LEU A 29 10.68 -24.43 5.04
CA LEU A 29 11.83 -23.60 5.38
C LEU A 29 12.02 -22.45 4.38
N GLU A 30 11.84 -22.71 3.08
CA GLU A 30 11.86 -21.68 2.05
C GLU A 30 10.75 -20.65 2.27
N ALA A 31 9.50 -21.09 2.48
CA ALA A 31 8.39 -20.19 2.78
C ALA A 31 8.68 -19.30 4.02
N ARG A 32 9.27 -19.87 5.08
CA ARG A 32 9.70 -19.09 6.25
C ARG A 32 10.80 -18.08 5.90
N ARG A 33 11.78 -18.44 5.07
CA ARG A 33 12.83 -17.53 4.60
C ARG A 33 12.27 -16.38 3.78
N TYR A 34 11.31 -16.64 2.89
CA TYR A 34 10.63 -15.59 2.11
C TYR A 34 9.82 -14.64 3.00
N ARG A 35 9.03 -15.17 3.94
CA ARG A 35 8.29 -14.32 4.91
C ARG A 35 9.24 -13.47 5.75
N PHE A 36 10.37 -14.03 6.18
CA PHE A 36 11.37 -13.27 6.91
C PHE A 36 12.03 -12.19 6.04
N SER A 37 12.30 -12.47 4.76
CA SER A 37 12.75 -11.47 3.80
C SER A 37 11.76 -10.31 3.66
N ALA A 38 10.47 -10.62 3.47
CA ALA A 38 9.41 -9.62 3.38
C ALA A 38 9.36 -8.75 4.64
N ARG A 39 9.41 -9.37 5.82
CA ARG A 39 9.48 -8.67 7.10
C ARG A 39 10.70 -7.76 7.19
N LEU A 40 11.89 -8.20 6.77
CA LEU A 40 13.09 -7.36 6.82
C LEU A 40 12.98 -6.12 5.93
N LYS A 41 12.20 -6.19 4.85
CA LYS A 41 12.01 -5.10 3.90
C LYS A 41 10.94 -4.11 4.34
N SER A 42 9.89 -4.58 5.01
CA SER A 42 8.85 -3.72 5.58
C SER A 42 9.30 -2.98 6.84
N LEU A 43 10.49 -3.26 7.38
CA LEU A 43 11.04 -2.51 8.50
C LEU A 43 11.47 -1.11 8.07
N ASP A 44 11.22 -0.15 8.96
CA ASP A 44 11.74 1.20 8.88
C ASP A 44 13.27 1.25 8.82
N GLU A 45 13.79 2.29 8.19
CA GLU A 45 15.22 2.47 7.95
C GLU A 45 16.03 2.67 9.25
N ALA A 46 15.43 3.28 10.28
CA ALA A 46 16.07 3.44 11.58
C ALA A 46 16.17 2.13 12.35
N HIS A 47 15.42 1.08 11.95
CA HIS A 47 15.40 -0.21 12.64
C HIS A 47 16.79 -0.89 12.63
N PRO A 48 17.27 -1.44 13.77
CA PRO A 48 18.63 -2.01 13.86
C PRO A 48 18.88 -3.16 12.88
N LEU A 49 17.86 -3.95 12.54
CA LEU A 49 17.99 -5.00 11.52
C LEU A 49 18.09 -4.43 10.09
N ALA A 50 17.45 -3.30 9.78
CA ALA A 50 17.56 -2.66 8.47
C ALA A 50 18.99 -2.13 8.25
N LYS A 51 19.58 -1.50 9.27
CA LYS A 51 20.99 -1.08 9.24
C LYS A 51 21.96 -2.23 8.97
N ARG A 52 21.68 -3.42 9.49
CA ARG A 52 22.51 -4.62 9.30
C ARG A 52 22.36 -5.28 7.93
N THR A 53 21.28 -5.01 7.20
CA THR A 53 21.09 -5.52 5.83
C THR A 53 21.73 -4.63 4.78
N LEU A 54 22.13 -3.40 5.13
CA LEU A 54 22.84 -2.50 4.22
C LEU A 54 24.08 -3.17 3.63
N PRO A 55 24.36 -2.96 2.33
CA PRO A 55 25.57 -3.48 1.71
C PRO A 55 26.78 -2.88 2.41
N SER A 56 27.86 -3.67 2.50
CA SER A 56 29.12 -3.12 3.00
C SER A 56 29.60 -2.06 2.02
N ARG A 57 30.01 -0.91 2.56
CA ARG A 57 30.54 0.19 1.75
C ARG A 57 31.83 -0.32 1.09
N GLN A 58 31.91 -0.23 -0.23
CA GLN A 58 33.16 -0.57 -0.92
C GLN A 58 34.28 0.31 -0.37
N PRO A 59 35.45 -0.26 -0.03
CA PRO A 59 36.56 0.54 0.48
C PRO A 59 37.03 1.50 -0.60
N THR A 60 36.99 2.81 -0.30
CA THR A 60 37.61 3.82 -1.14
C THR A 60 39.12 3.74 -0.95
N TYR A 61 39.84 3.44 -2.04
CA TYR A 61 41.29 3.30 -1.98
C TYR A 61 42.01 4.60 -2.35
N HIS A 62 42.82 5.13 -1.43
CA HIS A 62 43.72 6.25 -1.69
C HIS A 62 45.10 5.73 -2.09
N GLN A 63 45.58 6.11 -3.27
CA GLN A 63 46.83 5.57 -3.83
C GLN A 63 48.07 5.84 -2.96
N LEU A 64 48.05 6.91 -2.16
CA LEU A 64 49.17 7.34 -1.32
C LEU A 64 49.28 6.59 0.03
N ILE A 65 48.27 5.81 0.41
CA ILE A 65 48.24 5.12 1.71
C ILE A 65 48.53 3.63 1.48
N LYS A 66 49.26 2.95 2.36
CA LYS A 66 49.52 1.50 2.20
C LYS A 66 48.22 0.69 2.43
N ARG A 67 47.98 -0.35 1.61
CA ARG A 67 46.80 -1.25 1.70
C ARG A 67 46.46 -1.72 3.11
N LYS A 68 47.46 -2.08 3.93
CA LYS A 68 47.25 -2.57 5.29
C LYS A 68 46.59 -1.55 6.24
N TYR A 69 46.69 -0.25 5.93
CA TYR A 69 46.05 0.83 6.69
C TYR A 69 44.69 1.25 6.09
N GLN A 70 44.33 0.69 4.94
CA GLN A 70 43.06 0.95 4.24
C GLN A 70 42.12 -0.26 4.24
N ALA A 71 42.54 -1.36 4.87
CA ALA A 71 41.72 -2.56 4.98
C ALA A 71 40.42 -2.19 5.70
N PRO A 72 39.24 -2.43 5.11
CA PRO A 72 37.99 -2.08 5.76
C PRO A 72 37.87 -2.81 7.09
N THR A 73 37.56 -2.08 8.16
CA THR A 73 37.30 -2.64 9.50
C THR A 73 36.05 -3.51 9.51
N GLU A 74 35.15 -3.34 8.53
CA GLU A 74 33.93 -4.13 8.40
C GLU A 74 34.17 -5.45 7.67
N SER A 75 33.69 -6.56 8.24
CA SER A 75 33.81 -7.88 7.63
C SER A 75 33.08 -7.91 6.28
N SER A 76 33.79 -8.29 5.21
CA SER A 76 33.23 -8.49 3.87
C SER A 76 32.28 -9.69 3.77
N PHE A 77 32.13 -10.48 4.85
CA PHE A 77 31.31 -11.68 4.85
C PHE A 77 29.81 -11.36 4.75
N ARG A 78 29.18 -11.89 3.70
CA ARG A 78 27.73 -11.79 3.51
C ARG A 78 27.00 -12.62 4.57
N THR A 79 26.48 -11.93 5.59
CA THR A 79 25.74 -12.54 6.71
C THR A 79 24.47 -13.24 6.25
N ARG A 80 23.97 -14.20 7.04
CA ARG A 80 22.68 -14.88 6.78
C ARG A 80 21.52 -13.88 6.62
N LEU A 81 21.53 -12.81 7.41
CA LEU A 81 20.55 -11.72 7.36
C LEU A 81 20.55 -10.98 6.00
N ARG A 82 21.75 -10.64 5.48
CA ARG A 82 21.89 -10.01 4.14
C ARG A 82 21.39 -10.96 3.05
N ARG A 83 21.80 -12.23 3.09
CA ARG A 83 21.33 -13.26 2.14
C ARG A 83 19.81 -13.40 2.13
N THR A 84 19.16 -13.36 3.29
CA THR A 84 17.70 -13.41 3.37
C THR A 84 17.04 -12.13 2.86
N ASN A 85 17.61 -10.95 3.16
CA ASN A 85 17.08 -9.67 2.67
C ASN A 85 17.12 -9.58 1.14
N GLU A 86 18.09 -10.21 0.49
CA GLU A 86 18.24 -10.22 -0.96
C GLU A 86 17.32 -11.20 -1.70
N LEU A 87 16.52 -12.02 -1.00
CA LEU A 87 15.60 -12.99 -1.63
C LEU A 87 14.44 -12.35 -2.40
N LEU A 88 13.97 -11.18 -1.97
CA LEU A 88 12.92 -10.43 -2.65
C LEU A 88 13.52 -9.18 -3.32
N ALA A 89 12.78 -8.56 -4.24
CA ALA A 89 13.15 -7.27 -4.83
C ALA A 89 13.07 -6.14 -3.79
N PRO A 90 13.92 -5.11 -3.82
CA PRO A 90 13.79 -3.94 -2.95
C PRO A 90 12.37 -3.35 -3.04
N CYS A 91 11.82 -2.93 -1.91
CA CYS A 91 10.56 -2.19 -1.86
C CYS A 91 10.78 -0.91 -1.03
N PRO A 92 9.95 0.13 -1.25
CA PRO A 92 9.94 1.30 -0.39
C PRO A 92 9.76 0.87 1.08
N ARG A 93 10.60 1.39 1.97
CA ARG A 93 10.47 1.16 3.41
C ARG A 93 9.46 2.17 3.97
N PRO A 94 8.52 1.75 4.83
CA PRO A 94 7.68 2.69 5.54
C PRO A 94 8.53 3.51 6.53
N ALA A 95 8.25 4.79 6.63
CA ALA A 95 8.75 5.66 7.67
C ALA A 95 7.94 5.44 8.95
N LEU A 96 8.62 5.30 10.10
CA LEU A 96 7.94 5.34 11.39
C LEU A 96 7.39 6.73 11.67
N MET A 97 6.09 6.90 11.45
CA MET A 97 5.38 8.13 11.79
C MET A 97 4.75 8.01 13.18
N GLN A 98 4.81 9.09 13.95
CA GLN A 98 4.05 9.16 15.20
C GLN A 98 2.56 9.13 14.85
N LYS A 99 1.81 8.25 15.53
CA LYS A 99 0.36 8.22 15.36
C LYS A 99 -0.23 9.58 15.72
N PHE A 100 -0.86 10.22 14.75
CA PHE A 100 -1.58 11.47 14.96
C PHE A 100 -2.98 11.14 15.47
N PHE A 101 -3.34 11.62 16.65
CA PHE A 101 -4.69 11.55 17.21
C PHE A 101 -5.29 12.96 17.17
N GLY A 102 -5.72 13.38 15.98
CA GLY A 102 -6.29 14.71 15.77
C GLY A 102 -7.78 14.78 16.09
N LYS A 103 -8.26 15.96 16.53
CA LYS A 103 -9.69 16.25 16.65
C LYS A 103 -10.38 16.05 15.29
N GLY A 104 -11.35 15.14 15.24
CA GLY A 104 -12.09 14.79 14.02
C GLY A 104 -11.94 13.31 13.62
N GLN A 105 -10.93 12.58 14.10
CA GLN A 105 -10.85 11.13 13.91
C GLN A 105 -11.99 10.37 14.61
N ASP A 106 -12.59 10.98 15.65
CA ASP A 106 -13.64 10.37 16.46
C ASP A 106 -14.99 10.29 15.75
N THR A 107 -15.18 11.01 14.63
CA THR A 107 -16.42 10.88 13.84
C THR A 107 -16.32 9.64 12.95
N PRO A 108 -17.13 8.59 13.19
CA PRO A 108 -17.11 7.41 12.34
C PRO A 108 -17.39 7.83 10.89
N LEU A 109 -16.53 7.41 9.96
CA LEU A 109 -16.78 7.62 8.52
C LEU A 109 -17.99 6.82 8.03
N GLN A 110 -18.40 5.80 8.80
CA GLN A 110 -19.62 5.04 8.58
C GLN A 110 -20.35 4.83 9.91
N THR A 111 -21.58 5.35 9.99
CA THR A 111 -22.44 5.29 11.19
C THR A 111 -23.70 4.45 10.96
N ALA A 112 -23.96 4.04 9.71
CA ALA A 112 -25.22 3.44 9.26
C ALA A 112 -24.99 2.27 8.28
N PRO A 113 -26.01 1.40 8.07
CA PRO A 113 -26.00 0.37 7.02
C PRO A 113 -25.82 0.98 5.62
N LYS A 114 -25.41 0.15 4.67
CA LYS A 114 -24.90 0.57 3.36
C LYS A 114 -25.93 1.38 2.55
N GLU A 115 -27.20 1.01 2.64
CA GLU A 115 -28.33 1.63 1.95
C GLU A 115 -28.65 3.03 2.50
N GLU A 116 -28.79 3.16 3.82
CA GLU A 116 -29.02 4.45 4.49
C GLU A 116 -27.85 5.42 4.29
N SER A 117 -26.62 4.89 4.34
CA SER A 117 -25.42 5.68 4.04
C SER A 117 -25.40 6.18 2.59
N ALA A 118 -26.08 5.48 1.67
CA ALA A 118 -26.15 5.84 0.26
C ALA A 118 -27.15 6.98 0.05
N GLU A 119 -28.31 6.90 0.70
CA GLU A 119 -29.33 7.97 0.67
C GLU A 119 -28.83 9.25 1.33
N ALA A 120 -28.20 9.14 2.51
CA ALA A 120 -27.58 10.27 3.18
C ALA A 120 -26.46 10.92 2.33
N PHE A 121 -25.75 10.13 1.54
CA PHE A 121 -24.76 10.65 0.60
C PHE A 121 -25.41 11.45 -0.54
N LEU A 122 -26.51 10.95 -1.13
CA LEU A 122 -27.20 11.66 -2.20
C LEU A 122 -27.80 12.99 -1.73
N GLN A 123 -28.45 12.98 -0.56
CA GLN A 123 -28.98 14.20 0.07
C GLN A 123 -27.85 15.20 0.37
N TRP A 124 -26.69 14.72 0.79
CA TRP A 124 -25.53 15.57 0.98
C TRP A 124 -25.00 16.17 -0.34
N VAL A 125 -24.93 15.38 -1.42
CA VAL A 125 -24.52 15.91 -2.74
C VAL A 125 -25.47 17.01 -3.22
N GLU A 126 -26.77 16.90 -2.93
CA GLU A 126 -27.76 17.93 -3.27
C GLU A 126 -27.64 19.21 -2.42
N THR A 127 -27.07 19.11 -1.21
CA THR A 127 -26.94 20.24 -0.27
C THR A 127 -25.56 20.89 -0.26
N VAL A 128 -24.58 20.27 -0.92
CA VAL A 128 -23.22 20.81 -1.03
C VAL A 128 -23.22 22.13 -1.79
N ASP A 129 -22.32 23.05 -1.42
CA ASP A 129 -22.17 24.32 -2.11
C ASP A 129 -21.91 24.08 -3.62
N PRO A 130 -22.68 24.69 -4.53
CA PRO A 130 -22.51 24.53 -5.98
C PRO A 130 -21.10 24.89 -6.52
N THR A 131 -20.30 25.60 -5.73
CA THR A 131 -18.91 25.96 -6.05
C THR A 131 -17.88 24.92 -5.58
N THR A 132 -18.28 23.95 -4.75
CA THR A 132 -17.43 22.85 -4.27
C THR A 132 -17.13 21.87 -5.39
N TRP A 133 -15.88 21.42 -5.46
CA TRP A 133 -15.48 20.30 -6.32
C TRP A 133 -15.51 18.98 -5.57
N ILE A 134 -16.19 17.99 -6.16
CA ILE A 134 -16.26 16.63 -5.63
C ILE A 134 -15.37 15.73 -6.50
N VAL A 135 -14.31 15.22 -5.91
CA VAL A 135 -13.40 14.25 -6.52
C VAL A 135 -13.86 12.85 -6.12
N TYR A 136 -14.27 12.04 -7.08
CA TYR A 136 -14.55 10.62 -6.87
C TYR A 136 -13.31 9.82 -7.25
N SER A 137 -12.88 8.90 -6.39
CA SER A 137 -11.83 7.92 -6.71
C SER A 137 -12.40 6.52 -6.62
N ASP A 138 -11.93 5.64 -7.52
CA ASP A 138 -12.29 4.23 -7.57
C ASP A 138 -11.05 3.38 -7.89
N GLY A 139 -10.96 2.21 -7.24
CA GLY A 139 -9.91 1.23 -7.43
C GLY A 139 -10.47 -0.07 -7.97
N SER A 140 -9.80 -0.64 -8.97
CA SER A 140 -10.19 -1.92 -9.57
C SER A 140 -9.00 -2.87 -9.63
N LEU A 141 -9.29 -4.17 -9.58
CA LEU A 141 -8.31 -5.24 -9.71
C LEU A 141 -8.67 -6.10 -10.92
N SER A 142 -7.71 -6.32 -11.81
CA SER A 142 -7.87 -7.26 -12.92
C SER A 142 -7.81 -8.70 -12.44
N SER A 143 -8.31 -9.62 -13.27
CA SER A 143 -8.16 -11.06 -13.04
C SER A 143 -6.70 -11.51 -13.00
N GLU A 144 -5.78 -10.77 -13.62
CA GLU A 144 -4.34 -11.04 -13.55
C GLU A 144 -3.66 -10.46 -12.30
N GLY A 145 -4.42 -9.85 -11.38
CA GLY A 145 -3.90 -9.26 -10.15
C GLY A 145 -3.21 -7.90 -10.34
N ALA A 146 -3.48 -7.22 -11.46
CA ALA A 146 -3.01 -5.85 -11.68
C ALA A 146 -4.07 -4.86 -11.21
N ALA A 147 -3.68 -3.92 -10.35
CA ALA A 147 -4.58 -2.87 -9.89
C ALA A 147 -4.52 -1.63 -10.81
N SER A 148 -5.68 -1.01 -10.97
CA SER A 148 -5.86 0.26 -11.68
C SER A 148 -6.69 1.22 -10.85
N TYR A 149 -6.37 2.50 -10.96
CA TYR A 149 -7.08 3.58 -10.30
C TYR A 149 -7.78 4.45 -11.33
N GLY A 150 -8.89 5.06 -10.92
CA GLY A 150 -9.58 6.08 -11.68
C GLY A 150 -10.07 7.19 -10.77
N PHE A 151 -10.16 8.40 -11.30
CA PHE A 151 -10.79 9.51 -10.63
C PHE A 151 -11.64 10.34 -11.58
N ALA A 152 -12.66 11.00 -11.05
CA ALA A 152 -13.49 11.95 -11.77
C ALA A 152 -13.81 13.14 -10.87
N ILE A 153 -13.65 14.35 -11.41
CA ILE A 153 -13.94 15.60 -10.73
C ILE A 153 -15.27 16.11 -11.26
N HIS A 154 -16.20 16.35 -10.33
CA HIS A 154 -17.51 16.89 -10.63
C HIS A 154 -17.73 18.18 -9.86
N GLN A 155 -18.38 19.13 -10.51
CA GLN A 155 -19.00 20.27 -9.86
C GLN A 155 -20.51 20.14 -10.07
N LYS A 156 -21.23 19.84 -8.98
CA LYS A 156 -22.65 19.50 -9.04
C LYS A 156 -22.90 18.36 -10.04
N ASP A 157 -23.65 18.61 -11.11
CA ASP A 157 -23.97 17.64 -12.16
C ASP A 157 -22.99 17.69 -13.35
N LEU A 158 -22.04 18.63 -13.36
CA LEU A 158 -21.08 18.80 -14.45
C LEU A 158 -19.79 18.03 -14.15
N SER A 159 -19.41 17.12 -15.07
CA SER A 159 -18.08 16.51 -15.04
C SER A 159 -17.06 17.48 -15.62
N ILE A 160 -16.03 17.81 -14.83
CA ILE A 160 -14.98 18.76 -15.23
C ILE A 160 -13.83 18.01 -15.91
N CYS A 161 -13.32 16.98 -15.25
CA CYS A 161 -12.23 16.17 -15.77
C CYS A 161 -12.22 14.79 -15.12
N ASP A 162 -11.67 13.82 -15.85
CA ASP A 162 -11.42 12.47 -15.37
C ASP A 162 -10.00 12.02 -15.73
N GLY A 163 -9.53 11.02 -15.00
CA GLY A 163 -8.22 10.42 -15.22
C GLY A 163 -8.18 8.99 -14.72
N SER A 164 -7.29 8.19 -15.29
CA SER A 164 -7.07 6.82 -14.84
C SER A 164 -5.65 6.37 -15.13
N GLY A 165 -5.20 5.34 -14.40
CA GLY A 165 -3.87 4.79 -14.53
C GLY A 165 -3.77 3.36 -14.03
N ARG A 166 -2.63 2.71 -14.33
CA ARG A 166 -2.32 1.36 -13.88
C ARG A 166 -1.16 1.40 -12.89
N LEU A 167 -1.32 0.70 -11.77
CA LEU A 167 -0.28 0.56 -10.74
C LEU A 167 0.53 -0.73 -10.89
N GLY A 168 0.03 -1.71 -11.66
CA GLY A 168 0.64 -3.03 -11.77
C GLY A 168 0.25 -3.92 -10.59
N PRO A 169 1.11 -4.83 -10.12
CA PRO A 169 0.80 -5.71 -8.99
C PRO A 169 0.65 -4.90 -7.70
N ALA A 170 -0.58 -4.65 -7.29
CA ALA A 170 -0.93 -3.89 -6.09
C ALA A 170 -2.34 -4.29 -5.61
N GLU A 171 -2.74 -3.87 -4.41
CA GLU A 171 -4.09 -4.11 -3.91
C GLU A 171 -5.05 -3.00 -4.34
N VAL A 172 -6.35 -3.28 -4.31
CA VAL A 172 -7.40 -2.27 -4.57
C VAL A 172 -7.27 -1.08 -3.62
N PHE A 173 -6.84 -1.33 -2.39
CA PHE A 173 -6.55 -0.30 -1.40
C PHE A 173 -5.48 0.70 -1.88
N ASP A 174 -4.39 0.21 -2.47
CA ASP A 174 -3.31 1.06 -3.00
C ASP A 174 -3.80 1.86 -4.21
N ALA A 175 -4.67 1.26 -5.03
CA ALA A 175 -5.28 1.92 -6.17
C ALA A 175 -6.24 3.03 -5.78
N GLU A 176 -7.12 2.81 -4.80
CA GLU A 176 -8.02 3.85 -4.30
C GLU A 176 -7.25 5.04 -3.70
N ALA A 177 -6.20 4.77 -2.92
CA ALA A 177 -5.36 5.80 -2.33
C ALA A 177 -4.66 6.64 -3.42
N THR A 178 -4.12 5.96 -4.45
CA THR A 178 -3.47 6.63 -5.58
C THR A 178 -4.47 7.44 -6.39
N GLY A 179 -5.65 6.91 -6.67
CA GLY A 179 -6.73 7.63 -7.34
C GLY A 179 -7.18 8.87 -6.57
N ALA A 180 -7.21 8.79 -5.23
CA ALA A 180 -7.52 9.93 -4.37
C ALA A 180 -6.48 11.04 -4.52
N LEU A 181 -5.19 10.67 -4.48
CA LEU A 181 -4.07 11.60 -4.61
C LEU A 181 -4.04 12.26 -5.98
N GLU A 182 -4.13 11.47 -7.05
CA GLU A 182 -4.10 11.99 -8.42
C GLU A 182 -5.34 12.84 -8.72
N GLY A 183 -6.51 12.47 -8.19
CA GLY A 183 -7.71 13.29 -8.28
C GLY A 183 -7.60 14.61 -7.52
N LEU A 184 -6.99 14.60 -6.32
CA LEU A 184 -6.72 15.84 -5.58
C LEU A 184 -5.72 16.73 -6.31
N LYS A 185 -4.63 16.17 -6.85
CA LYS A 185 -3.66 16.92 -7.67
C LYS A 185 -4.33 17.53 -8.91
N ALA A 186 -5.16 16.75 -9.60
CA ALA A 186 -5.93 17.24 -10.74
C ALA A 186 -6.85 18.40 -10.33
N ALA A 187 -7.53 18.31 -9.19
CA ALA A 187 -8.35 19.40 -8.67
C ALA A 187 -7.52 20.65 -8.39
N LEU A 188 -6.38 20.51 -7.72
CA LEU A 188 -5.49 21.62 -7.37
C LEU A 188 -4.87 22.32 -8.60
N ASN A 189 -4.71 21.59 -9.72
CA ASN A 189 -4.20 22.13 -10.96
C ASN A 189 -5.26 22.90 -11.78
N LEU A 190 -6.54 22.82 -11.41
CA LEU A 190 -7.59 23.58 -12.08
C LEU A 190 -7.52 25.07 -11.69
N PRO A 191 -7.86 25.98 -12.62
CA PRO A 191 -7.91 27.41 -12.32
C PRO A 191 -8.92 27.68 -11.18
N GLU A 192 -8.60 28.64 -10.32
CA GLU A 192 -9.42 29.06 -9.16
C GLU A 192 -9.57 28.00 -8.05
N SER A 193 -8.73 26.95 -8.03
CA SER A 193 -8.76 25.94 -6.96
C SER A 193 -8.64 26.54 -5.57
N ALA A 194 -7.79 27.56 -5.38
CA ALA A 194 -7.54 28.18 -4.07
C ALA A 194 -8.75 28.88 -3.45
N ALA A 195 -9.80 29.14 -4.22
CA ALA A 195 -11.02 29.80 -3.76
C ALA A 195 -12.19 28.83 -3.55
N ARG A 196 -11.99 27.52 -3.78
CA ARG A 196 -13.05 26.50 -3.76
C ARG A 196 -12.75 25.42 -2.75
N ASP A 197 -13.80 24.89 -2.15
CA ASP A 197 -13.69 23.69 -1.31
C ASP A 197 -13.55 22.44 -2.19
N ILE A 198 -12.70 21.51 -1.77
CA ILE A 198 -12.50 20.23 -2.46
C ILE A 198 -12.90 19.09 -1.53
N VAL A 199 -13.80 18.24 -2.00
CA VAL A 199 -14.23 17.05 -1.26
C VAL A 199 -13.81 15.79 -2.01
N VAL A 200 -13.00 14.94 -1.36
CA VAL A 200 -12.57 13.66 -1.94
C VAL A 200 -13.43 12.53 -1.39
N CYS A 201 -14.06 11.78 -2.29
CA CYS A 201 -15.00 10.71 -2.04
C CYS A 201 -14.43 9.36 -2.47
N LEU A 202 -14.42 8.40 -1.55
CA LEU A 202 -13.85 7.07 -1.72
C LEU A 202 -14.83 6.00 -1.28
N ASP A 203 -14.79 4.82 -1.89
CA ASP A 203 -15.72 3.75 -1.61
C ASP A 203 -15.19 2.65 -0.68
N ASN A 204 -13.89 2.62 -0.37
CA ASN A 204 -13.38 1.80 0.73
C ASN A 204 -12.94 2.59 1.97
N LEU A 205 -13.58 2.15 3.06
CA LEU A 205 -13.52 2.76 4.38
C LEU A 205 -12.11 2.74 4.96
N ALA A 206 -11.33 1.70 4.67
CA ALA A 206 -9.97 1.60 5.18
C ALA A 206 -9.08 2.68 4.53
N ALA A 207 -9.20 2.90 3.22
CA ALA A 207 -8.44 3.92 2.51
C ALA A 207 -8.83 5.33 2.99
N ALA A 208 -10.13 5.61 3.11
CA ALA A 208 -10.61 6.88 3.66
C ALA A 208 -10.15 7.12 5.11
N THR A 209 -10.13 6.06 5.94
CA THR A 209 -9.63 6.14 7.32
C THR A 209 -8.14 6.47 7.35
N CYS A 210 -7.32 5.88 6.47
CA CYS A 210 -5.89 6.15 6.40
C CYS A 210 -5.59 7.56 5.89
N LEU A 211 -6.40 8.08 4.96
CA LEU A 211 -6.26 9.44 4.45
C LEU A 211 -6.58 10.51 5.49
N ARG A 212 -7.56 10.26 6.37
CA ARG A 212 -7.93 11.18 7.47
C ARG A 212 -7.05 11.01 8.70
N GLY A 213 -6.57 9.80 8.90
CA GLY A 213 -5.96 9.34 10.13
C GLY A 213 -4.47 9.07 9.98
N THR A 214 -4.03 7.97 10.60
CA THR A 214 -2.65 7.50 10.47
C THR A 214 -2.46 6.83 9.11
N PRO A 215 -1.48 7.26 8.30
CA PRO A 215 -1.11 6.59 7.06
C PRO A 215 -0.87 5.09 7.30
N SER A 216 -1.30 4.27 6.35
CA SER A 216 -0.95 2.85 6.32
C SER A 216 0.55 2.67 6.02
N ASP A 217 1.14 1.58 6.50
CA ASP A 217 2.51 1.19 6.14
C ASP A 217 2.61 0.82 4.65
N SER A 218 1.51 0.35 4.05
CA SER A 218 1.41 0.15 2.58
C SER A 218 1.05 1.46 1.89
N SER A 219 1.72 1.75 0.77
CA SER A 219 1.52 2.99 -0.01
C SER A 219 1.63 4.27 0.83
N GLN A 220 2.41 4.24 1.91
CA GLN A 220 2.50 5.32 2.89
C GLN A 220 2.84 6.68 2.24
N ALA A 221 3.74 6.69 1.25
CA ALA A 221 4.11 7.91 0.53
C ALA A 221 2.89 8.61 -0.10
N VAL A 222 1.93 7.85 -0.64
CA VAL A 222 0.71 8.37 -1.24
C VAL A 222 -0.16 9.06 -0.20
N PHE A 223 -0.37 8.41 0.96
CA PHE A 223 -1.16 8.99 2.06
C PHE A 223 -0.49 10.24 2.65
N VAL A 224 0.82 10.23 2.83
CA VAL A 224 1.58 11.37 3.36
C VAL A 224 1.54 12.55 2.40
N GLU A 225 1.74 12.30 1.10
CA GLU A 225 1.65 13.33 0.08
C GLU A 225 0.23 13.91 0.00
N PHE A 226 -0.80 13.06 0.05
CA PHE A 226 -2.19 13.50 0.09
C PHE A 226 -2.43 14.42 1.28
N GLN A 227 -2.02 14.00 2.48
CA GLN A 227 -2.22 14.78 3.71
C GLN A 227 -1.48 16.11 3.66
N ALA A 228 -0.27 16.14 3.09
CA ALA A 228 0.48 17.37 2.91
C ALA A 228 -0.22 18.35 1.95
N LEU A 229 -0.76 17.85 0.84
CA LEU A 229 -1.52 18.66 -0.13
C LEU A 229 -2.84 19.17 0.49
N ALA A 230 -3.56 18.30 1.18
CA ALA A 230 -4.79 18.63 1.90
C ALA A 230 -4.55 19.72 2.97
N ALA A 231 -3.50 19.56 3.78
CA ALA A 231 -3.12 20.54 4.79
C ALA A 231 -2.68 21.89 4.19
N SER A 232 -1.97 21.86 3.05
CA SER A 232 -1.53 23.07 2.35
C SER A 232 -2.71 23.86 1.76
N HIS A 233 -3.76 23.17 1.32
CA HIS A 233 -4.97 23.79 0.79
C HIS A 233 -5.90 24.31 1.89
N GLY A 234 -5.94 23.66 3.06
CA GLY A 234 -6.74 24.07 4.23
C GLY A 234 -8.25 23.83 4.12
N ALA A 235 -8.80 23.73 2.90
CA ALA A 235 -10.21 23.54 2.60
C ALA A 235 -10.53 22.20 1.89
N THR A 236 -9.85 21.13 2.29
CA THR A 236 -10.12 19.78 1.77
C THR A 236 -10.87 18.94 2.80
N GLN A 237 -12.03 18.40 2.44
CA GLN A 237 -12.76 17.43 3.26
C GLN A 237 -12.71 16.04 2.61
N GLN A 238 -12.64 15.00 3.44
CA GLN A 238 -12.69 13.60 2.98
C GLN A 238 -13.99 12.98 3.43
N ARG A 239 -14.63 12.22 2.54
CA ARG A 239 -15.89 11.53 2.84
C ARG A 239 -15.92 10.12 2.28
N GLN A 240 -16.50 9.22 3.06
CA GLN A 240 -16.76 7.86 2.61
C GLN A 240 -18.06 7.81 1.80
N ARG A 241 -18.04 7.04 0.72
CA ARG A 241 -19.20 6.69 -0.09
C ARG A 241 -19.44 5.17 -0.03
N PRO A 242 -20.69 4.70 -0.07
CA PRO A 242 -20.97 3.28 -0.23
C PRO A 242 -20.82 2.84 -1.71
N ARG A 243 -20.09 1.73 -1.92
CA ARG A 243 -19.78 1.11 -3.23
C ARG A 243 -20.99 0.82 -4.14
N CYS A 244 -22.22 0.76 -3.62
CA CYS A 244 -23.42 0.53 -4.43
C CYS A 244 -23.69 1.64 -5.47
N GLN A 245 -23.05 2.81 -5.35
CA GLN A 245 -23.31 3.95 -6.23
C GLN A 245 -22.21 4.26 -7.27
N ASN A 246 -21.08 3.54 -7.30
CA ASN A 246 -19.98 3.82 -8.25
C ASN A 246 -20.48 3.81 -9.71
N ARG A 247 -21.39 2.89 -10.04
CA ARG A 247 -21.99 2.78 -11.37
C ARG A 247 -22.82 3.99 -11.78
N LYS A 248 -23.43 4.75 -10.86
CA LYS A 248 -24.26 5.91 -11.24
C LYS A 248 -23.46 7.21 -11.39
N ALA A 249 -22.29 7.32 -10.74
CA ALA A 249 -21.45 8.52 -10.88
C ALA A 249 -20.54 8.45 -12.11
N LEU A 250 -19.91 7.30 -12.38
CA LEU A 250 -19.08 7.12 -13.58
C LEU A 250 -19.90 6.92 -14.88
N SER A 251 -21.19 6.55 -14.78
CA SER A 251 -22.06 6.31 -15.94
C SER A 251 -22.93 7.51 -16.33
N ARG A 252 -22.87 8.65 -15.64
CA ARG A 252 -23.44 9.90 -16.15
C ARG A 252 -22.45 10.52 -17.15
N ARG A 253 -22.23 9.80 -18.25
CA ARG A 253 -21.76 10.31 -19.54
C ARG A 253 -22.96 10.51 -20.44
#